data_AF-A0A381PHM7-F1
#
_entry.id   AF-A0A381PHM7-F1
#
_cell.length_a   1.000
_cell.length_b   1.000
_cell.length_c   1.000
_cell.angle_alpha   90.00
_cell.angle_beta   90.00
_cell.angle_gamma   90.00
#
_symmetry.space_group_name_H-M   'P 1'
#
loop_
_entity.id
_entity.type
_entity.pdbx_description
1 polymer ?
#
loop_
_entity_poly.entity_id
_entity_poly.type
_entity_poly.pdbx_seq_one_letter_code
_entity_poly.pdbx_strand_id
1 'polypeptide(L)'
;QSSLGVVCDQPELRSLVDQAMDEGIAVGGALGYPLPDNLKQQMWDFYHGVPHDTTASMMRDILAGRPSELDAWNGAIVRFGNQVGVPTPVHQFTYDVLLPMERRARGQP
;
A
#
# COMPACT_ATOMS: atom_id res chain seq x y z
N GLN A 1 7.09 -15.14 2.55
CA GLN A 1 6.26 -13.97 2.85
C GLN A 1 7.09 -13.02 3.71
N SER A 2 7.18 -11.73 3.37
CA SER A 2 7.88 -10.75 4.19
C SER A 2 6.99 -10.28 5.35
N SER A 3 7.51 -10.28 6.58
CA SER A 3 6.84 -9.68 7.74
C SER A 3 7.09 -8.16 7.78
N LEU A 4 6.32 -7.44 8.59
CA LEU A 4 6.52 -6.00 8.80
C LEU A 4 7.88 -5.70 9.44
N GLY A 5 8.37 -6.56 10.33
CA GLY A 5 9.73 -6.44 10.86
C GLY A 5 10.78 -6.51 9.75
N VAL A 6 10.68 -7.50 8.84
CA VAL A 6 11.58 -7.60 7.67
C VAL A 6 11.49 -6.36 6.78
N VAL A 7 10.29 -5.80 6.58
CA VAL A 7 10.09 -4.57 5.81
C VAL A 7 10.79 -3.37 6.46
N CYS A 8 10.74 -3.25 7.79
CA CYS A 8 11.42 -2.19 8.53
C CYS A 8 12.95 -2.33 8.51
N ASP A 9 13.44 -3.57 8.60
CA ASP A 9 14.88 -3.87 8.70
C ASP A 9 15.62 -3.78 7.36
N GLN A 10 14.94 -3.99 6.23
CA GLN A 10 15.55 -3.98 4.90
C GLN A 10 15.44 -2.60 4.24
N PRO A 11 16.57 -1.91 3.96
CA PRO A 11 16.56 -0.55 3.40
C PRO A 11 15.79 -0.43 2.08
N GLU A 12 15.85 -1.44 1.23
CA GLU A 12 15.19 -1.47 -0.08
C GLU A 12 13.67 -1.52 0.08
N LEU A 13 13.17 -2.35 1.02
CA LEU A 13 11.74 -2.45 1.32
C LEU A 13 11.24 -1.20 2.04
N ARG A 14 12.03 -0.68 2.97
CA ARG A 14 11.74 0.57 3.67
C ARG A 14 11.57 1.72 2.68
N SER A 15 12.48 1.85 1.71
CA SER A 15 12.42 2.88 0.67
C SER A 15 11.15 2.78 -0.19
N LEU A 16 10.72 1.56 -0.55
CA LEU A 16 9.46 1.37 -1.30
C LEU A 16 8.24 1.78 -0.48
N VAL A 17 8.20 1.41 0.80
CA VAL A 17 7.12 1.81 1.71
C VAL A 17 7.12 3.33 1.91
N ASP A 18 8.30 3.94 2.04
CA ASP A 18 8.46 5.39 2.20
C ASP A 18 7.85 6.17 1.02
N GLN A 19 8.13 5.70 -0.21
CA GLN A 19 7.58 6.25 -1.45
C GLN A 19 6.06 6.03 -1.55
N ALA A 20 5.56 4.83 -1.19
CA ALA A 20 4.12 4.57 -1.18
C ALA A 20 3.39 5.49 -0.17
N MET A 21 3.96 5.73 1.00
CA MET A 21 3.42 6.69 1.97
C MET A 21 3.38 8.11 1.40
N ASP A 22 4.45 8.55 0.74
CA ASP A 22 4.50 9.87 0.11
C ASP A 22 3.43 10.04 -0.98
N GLU A 23 3.22 9.02 -1.81
CA GLU A 23 2.16 9.01 -2.82
C GLU A 23 0.78 9.18 -2.18
N GLY A 24 0.47 8.39 -1.14
CA GLY A 24 -0.81 8.49 -0.43
C GLY A 24 -1.03 9.85 0.23
N ILE A 25 0.01 10.42 0.85
CA ILE A 25 -0.02 11.75 1.47
C ILE A 25 -0.24 12.83 0.40
N ALA A 26 0.49 12.77 -0.72
CA ALA A 26 0.35 13.73 -1.82
C ALA A 26 -1.06 13.69 -2.42
N VAL A 27 -1.62 12.50 -2.64
CA VAL A 27 -3.00 12.33 -3.12
C VAL A 27 -4.00 12.90 -2.13
N GLY A 28 -3.89 12.58 -0.84
CA GLY A 28 -4.78 13.10 0.19
C GLY A 28 -4.72 14.63 0.32
N GLY A 29 -3.52 15.21 0.24
CA GLY A 29 -3.32 16.65 0.23
C GLY A 29 -3.93 17.34 -0.99
N ALA A 30 -3.76 16.76 -2.19
CA ALA A 30 -4.34 17.28 -3.42
C ALA A 30 -5.88 17.18 -3.47
N LEU A 31 -6.47 16.23 -2.74
CA LEU A 31 -7.92 16.15 -2.50
C LEU A 31 -8.44 17.17 -1.48
N GLY A 32 -7.55 17.92 -0.82
CA GLY A 32 -7.92 18.93 0.18
C GLY A 32 -8.21 18.38 1.58
N TYR A 33 -7.79 17.13 1.88
CA TYR A 33 -7.92 16.59 3.22
C TYR A 33 -6.89 17.23 4.17
N PRO A 34 -7.29 17.59 5.41
CA PRO A 34 -6.35 18.06 6.41
C PRO A 34 -5.52 16.88 6.92
N LEU A 35 -4.29 16.74 6.42
CA LEU A 35 -3.33 15.75 6.86
C LEU A 35 -2.36 16.35 7.88
N PRO A 36 -2.03 15.66 8.99
CA PRO A 36 -0.99 16.12 9.90
C PRO A 36 0.39 16.16 9.24
N ASP A 37 1.19 17.17 9.54
CA ASP A 37 2.59 17.28 9.04
C ASP A 37 3.46 16.08 9.44
N ASN A 38 3.14 15.44 10.57
CA ASN A 38 3.83 14.26 11.08
C ASN A 38 3.18 12.92 10.70
N LEU A 39 2.23 12.90 9.75
CA LEU A 39 1.50 11.68 9.37
C LEU A 39 2.44 10.54 8.98
N LYS A 40 3.46 10.83 8.16
CA LYS A 40 4.44 9.82 7.73
C LYS A 40 5.20 9.21 8.92
N GLN A 41 5.59 10.04 9.89
CA GLN A 41 6.23 9.57 11.12
C GLN A 41 5.28 8.67 11.92
N GLN A 42 4.01 9.07 12.08
CA GLN A 42 3.01 8.25 12.78
C GLN A 42 2.79 6.89 12.10
N MET A 43 2.81 6.84 10.77
CA MET A 43 2.72 5.59 10.02
C MET A 43 3.95 4.70 10.28
N TRP A 44 5.16 5.27 10.28
CA TRP A 44 6.36 4.52 10.63
C TRP A 44 6.36 4.06 12.09
N ASP A 45 5.90 4.88 13.03
CA ASP A 45 5.78 4.49 14.44
C ASP A 45 4.84 3.28 14.61
N PHE A 46 3.74 3.24 13.86
CA PHE A 46 2.88 2.07 13.80
C PHE A 46 3.62 0.83 13.27
N TYR A 47 4.37 0.95 12.17
CA TYR A 47 5.15 -0.14 11.59
C TYR A 47 6.21 -0.69 12.56
N HIS A 48 6.83 0.16 13.38
CA HIS A 48 7.79 -0.28 14.41
C HIS A 48 7.12 -0.81 15.69
N GLY A 49 5.86 -0.45 15.94
CA GLY A 49 5.12 -0.83 17.14
C GLY A 49 4.44 -2.20 17.08
N VAL A 50 4.29 -2.78 15.89
CA VAL A 50 3.69 -4.12 15.71
C VAL A 50 4.72 -5.24 15.91
N PRO A 51 4.32 -6.46 16.32
CA PRO A 51 5.25 -7.59 16.44
C PRO A 51 6.02 -7.84 15.14
N HIS A 52 7.30 -8.17 15.24
CA HIS A 52 8.19 -8.36 14.09
C HIS A 52 7.66 -9.35 13.04
N ASP A 53 7.06 -10.45 13.51
CA ASP A 53 6.49 -11.51 12.66
C ASP A 53 5.11 -11.16 12.07
N THR A 54 4.59 -9.96 12.34
CA THR A 54 3.29 -9.52 11.80
C THR A 54 3.33 -9.49 10.28
N THR A 55 2.29 -10.01 9.64
CA THR A 55 2.13 -9.97 8.18
C THR A 55 0.88 -9.18 7.79
N ALA A 56 0.86 -8.60 6.60
CA ALA A 56 -0.31 -7.89 6.07
C ALA A 56 -1.45 -8.87 5.72
N SER A 57 -2.68 -8.55 6.13
CA SER A 57 -3.89 -9.35 5.82
C SER A 57 -4.11 -9.51 4.33
N MET A 58 -4.05 -8.40 3.58
CA MET A 58 -4.18 -8.40 2.12
C MET A 58 -3.19 -9.37 1.45
N MET A 59 -1.93 -9.41 1.91
CA MET A 59 -0.94 -10.34 1.39
C MET A 59 -1.28 -11.81 1.71
N ARG A 60 -1.83 -12.09 2.90
CA ARG A 60 -2.29 -13.44 3.26
C ARG A 60 -3.45 -13.90 2.38
N ASP A 61 -4.37 -13.00 2.01
CA ASP A 61 -5.48 -13.33 1.12
C ASP A 61 -5.00 -13.59 -0.30
N ILE A 62 -4.14 -12.72 -0.84
CA ILE A 62 -3.52 -12.89 -2.16
C ILE A 62 -2.77 -14.23 -2.26
N LEU A 63 -1.93 -14.55 -1.27
CA LEU A 63 -1.16 -15.81 -1.25
C LEU A 63 -2.06 -17.04 -1.12
N ALA A 64 -3.21 -16.90 -0.46
CA ALA A 64 -4.18 -17.98 -0.32
C ALA A 64 -5.17 -18.07 -1.50
N GLY A 65 -5.02 -17.22 -2.54
CA GLY A 65 -5.93 -17.18 -3.68
C GLY A 65 -7.35 -16.75 -3.31
N ARG A 66 -7.53 -15.99 -2.22
CA ARG A 66 -8.80 -15.42 -1.81
C ARG A 66 -8.93 -13.98 -2.32
N PRO A 67 -10.15 -13.49 -2.58
CA PRO A 67 -10.38 -12.08 -2.83
C PRO A 67 -9.79 -11.23 -1.71
N SER A 68 -9.10 -10.14 -2.06
CA SER A 68 -8.39 -9.27 -1.13
C SER A 68 -8.89 -7.82 -1.23
N GLU A 69 -8.29 -6.94 -0.44
CA GLU A 69 -8.58 -5.51 -0.43
C GLU A 69 -7.69 -4.70 -1.40
N LEU A 70 -7.03 -5.35 -2.37
CA LEU A 70 -6.10 -4.71 -3.32
C LEU A 70 -6.70 -3.47 -4.01
N ASP A 71 -7.94 -3.55 -4.48
CA ASP A 71 -8.62 -2.43 -5.13
C ASP A 71 -9.03 -1.32 -4.16
N ALA A 72 -9.35 -1.68 -2.92
CA ALA A 72 -9.73 -0.72 -1.89
C ALA A 72 -8.53 0.08 -1.37
N TRP A 73 -7.33 -0.51 -1.38
CA TRP A 73 -6.09 0.15 -0.95
C TRP A 73 -5.32 0.76 -2.12
N ASN A 74 -4.57 -0.06 -2.87
CA ASN A 74 -3.72 0.42 -3.96
C ASN A 74 -4.54 0.98 -5.13
N GLY A 75 -5.64 0.31 -5.48
CA GLY A 75 -6.52 0.76 -6.56
C GLY A 75 -7.19 2.11 -6.27
N ALA A 76 -7.51 2.38 -5.00
CA ALA A 76 -8.07 3.66 -4.58
C ALA A 76 -7.06 4.81 -4.72
N ILE A 77 -5.82 4.63 -4.23
CA ILE A 77 -4.77 5.65 -4.37
C ILE A 77 -4.49 5.95 -5.84
N VAL A 78 -4.42 4.93 -6.69
CA VAL A 78 -4.25 5.09 -8.14
C VAL A 78 -5.40 5.88 -8.77
N ARG A 79 -6.65 5.52 -8.48
CA ARG A 79 -7.83 6.25 -9.00
C ARG A 79 -7.82 7.70 -8.57
N PHE A 80 -7.60 7.96 -7.30
CA PHE A 80 -7.62 9.31 -6.75
C PHE A 80 -6.45 10.14 -7.26
N GLY A 81 -5.23 9.58 -7.33
CA GLY A 81 -4.07 10.24 -7.91
C GLY A 81 -4.31 10.68 -9.35
N ASN A 82 -4.90 9.81 -10.18
CA ASN A 82 -5.28 10.15 -11.55
C ASN A 82 -6.33 11.28 -11.61
N GLN A 83 -7.29 11.33 -10.68
CA GLN A 83 -8.31 12.39 -10.64
C GLN A 83 -7.73 13.77 -10.31
N VAL A 84 -6.70 13.82 -9.47
CA VAL A 84 -6.08 15.08 -9.01
C VAL A 84 -4.74 15.38 -9.70
N GLY A 85 -4.31 14.56 -10.65
CA GLY A 85 -3.06 14.74 -11.40
C GLY A 85 -1.79 14.46 -10.59
N VAL A 86 -1.88 13.66 -9.52
CA VAL A 86 -0.73 13.25 -8.69
C VAL A 86 -0.24 11.87 -9.14
N PRO A 87 1.04 11.72 -9.55
CA PRO A 87 1.60 10.42 -9.90
C PRO A 87 1.67 9.46 -8.69
N THR A 88 1.29 8.20 -8.89
CA THR A 88 1.35 7.14 -7.86
C THR A 88 2.06 5.88 -8.38
N PRO A 89 3.33 5.96 -8.82
CA PRO A 89 4.02 4.86 -9.49
C PRO A 89 4.17 3.58 -8.66
N VAL A 90 4.45 3.69 -7.35
CA VAL A 90 4.59 2.52 -6.46
C VAL A 90 3.24 1.85 -6.22
N HIS A 91 2.20 2.63 -5.95
CA HIS A 91 0.85 2.07 -5.84
C HIS A 91 0.35 1.47 -7.16
N GLN A 92 0.62 2.12 -8.30
CA GLN A 92 0.26 1.63 -9.63
C GLN A 92 0.96 0.31 -9.95
N PHE A 93 2.28 0.26 -9.78
CA PHE A 93 3.05 -0.97 -9.99
C PHE A 93 2.51 -2.11 -9.13
N THR A 94 2.32 -1.86 -7.83
CA THR A 94 1.83 -2.86 -6.88
C THR A 94 0.43 -3.35 -7.25
N TYR A 95 -0.46 -2.44 -7.66
CA TYR A 95 -1.80 -2.78 -8.12
C TYR A 95 -1.74 -3.67 -9.36
N ASP A 96 -1.01 -3.27 -10.39
CA ASP A 96 -0.98 -3.95 -11.69
C ASP A 96 -0.37 -5.36 -11.60
N VAL A 97 0.69 -5.55 -10.82
CA VAL A 97 1.34 -6.87 -10.69
C VAL A 97 0.51 -7.86 -9.86
N LEU A 98 -0.34 -7.36 -8.96
CA LEU A 98 -1.20 -8.19 -8.10
C LEU A 98 -2.61 -8.38 -8.68
N LEU A 99 -3.07 -7.49 -9.57
CA LEU A 99 -4.40 -7.52 -10.16
C LEU A 99 -4.78 -8.85 -10.84
N PRO A 100 -3.88 -9.55 -11.57
CA PRO A 100 -4.20 -10.86 -12.13
C PRO A 100 -4.52 -11.92 -11.07
N MET A 101 -3.85 -11.87 -9.92
CA MET A 101 -4.11 -12.79 -8.80
C MET A 101 -5.48 -12.48 -8.17
N GLU A 102 -5.78 -11.19 -7.98
CA GLU A 102 -7.06 -10.72 -7.46
C GLU A 102 -8.24 -11.11 -8.38
N ARG A 103 -8.09 -10.91 -9.69
CA ARG A 103 -9.10 -11.30 -10.70
C ARG A 103 -9.39 -12.79 -10.65
N ARG A 104 -8.34 -13.62 -10.65
CA ARG A 104 -8.47 -15.07 -10.53
C ARG A 104 -9.21 -15.47 -9.26
N ALA A 105 -8.86 -14.87 -8.13
CA ALA A 105 -9.50 -15.15 -6.84
C ALA A 105 -10.99 -14.80 -6.83
N ARG A 106 -11.41 -13.82 -7.65
CA ARG A 106 -12.81 -13.41 -7.83
C ARG A 106 -13.54 -14.13 -8.97
N GLY A 107 -12.91 -15.07 -9.66
CA GLY A 107 -13.49 -15.74 -10.84
C GLY A 107 -13.68 -14.80 -12.03
N GLN A 108 -12.90 -13.72 -12.10
CA GLN A 108 -12.90 -12.75 -13.19
C GLN A 108 -11.88 -13.16 -14.27
N PRO A 109 -12.14 -12.83 -15.55
CA PRO A 109 -11.24 -13.12 -16.66
C PRO A 109 -9.90 -12.40 -16.57
#